data_AF-A0AAV0FB21-F1
#
_entry.id   AF-A0AAV0FB21-F1
#
_cell.length_a   1.000
_cell.length_b   1.000
_cell.length_c   1.000
_cell.angle_alpha   90.00
_cell.angle_beta   90.00
_cell.angle_gamma   90.00
#
_symmetry.space_group_name_H-M   'P 1'
#
loop_
_entity.id
_entity.type
_entity.pdbx_description
1 polymer ?
#
loop_
_entity_poly.entity_id
_entity_poly.type
_entity_poly.pdbx_seq_one_letter_code
_entity_poly.pdbx_strand_id
1 'polypeptide(L)'
;MTTPPEVPVPQMQTYLTDSLAILTEEMREMREKISGIPGVQPPLDVASQACYADSPFGRHITDVELPRKFAAPSMRPFDGTSDPAEHVAQYKQQMLVTSVRLDQREACMCRAFGTTLSGPALTWFVNLPNEGINSFAELVNLFNRQFASSRALEKQTSDLYRVVQRRNESLRDYLHRFNKDKVSIPRCYVPTTIEAFRQGLLEDSELYRELTKYPSRSFEDVQAKALAFIRLEEDLRARHGHIEHEGGHGKSESPRRHDCKHGRPYSRPDERVVTSMTR
;
A
#
# COMPACT_ATOMS: atom_id res chain seq x y z
N MET A 1 76.11 25.96 51.63
CA MET A 1 74.83 26.23 50.96
C MET A 1 74.56 25.05 50.04
N THR A 2 73.69 24.14 50.45
CA THR A 2 73.32 22.94 49.69
C THR A 2 72.25 23.35 48.67
N THR A 3 72.60 23.35 47.39
CA THR A 3 71.65 23.53 46.29
C THR A 3 70.68 22.33 46.26
N PRO A 4 69.36 22.55 46.18
CA PRO A 4 68.40 21.45 46.10
C PRO A 4 68.60 20.70 44.77
N PRO A 5 68.44 19.37 44.75
CA PRO A 5 68.61 18.59 43.54
C PRO A 5 67.54 18.97 42.52
N GLU A 6 67.98 19.42 41.33
CA GLU A 6 67.14 19.69 40.18
C GLU A 6 66.65 18.35 39.61
N VAL A 7 65.36 18.07 39.76
CA VAL A 7 64.76 16.82 39.27
C VAL A 7 64.68 16.88 37.74
N PRO A 8 65.25 15.90 37.01
CA PRO A 8 65.21 15.86 35.54
C PRO A 8 63.77 15.92 35.01
N VAL A 9 63.51 16.83 34.06
CA VAL A 9 62.22 17.03 33.37
C VAL A 9 61.52 15.72 32.92
N PRO A 10 62.22 14.67 32.44
CA PRO A 10 61.58 13.40 32.08
C PRO A 10 60.94 12.67 33.26
N GLN A 11 61.50 12.78 34.48
CA GLN A 11 60.93 12.17 35.68
C GLN A 11 59.67 12.89 36.16
N MET A 12 59.59 14.20 35.93
CA MET A 12 58.37 14.97 36.19
C MET A 12 57.25 14.59 35.22
N GLN A 13 57.57 14.36 33.95
CA GLN A 13 56.56 13.94 32.95
C GLN A 13 56.00 12.55 33.27
N THR A 14 56.85 11.59 33.64
CA THR A 14 56.39 10.25 34.04
C THR A 14 55.52 10.30 35.30
N TYR A 15 55.90 11.10 36.30
CA TYR A 15 55.10 11.28 37.51
C TYR A 15 53.72 11.87 37.22
N LEU A 16 53.64 12.86 36.31
CA LEU A 16 52.38 13.46 35.90
C LEU A 16 51.49 12.47 35.15
N THR A 17 52.06 11.67 34.24
CA THR A 17 51.29 10.63 33.52
C THR A 17 50.80 9.53 34.45
N ASP A 18 51.62 9.09 35.40
CA ASP A 18 51.24 8.07 36.38
C ASP A 18 50.15 8.60 37.31
N SER A 19 50.27 9.85 37.76
CA SER A 19 49.25 10.52 38.58
C SER A 19 47.92 10.68 37.82
N LEU A 20 47.97 11.03 36.53
CA LEU A 20 46.78 11.11 35.69
C LEU A 20 46.13 9.75 35.47
N ALA A 21 46.93 8.68 35.29
CA ALA A 21 46.44 7.32 35.15
C ALA A 21 45.75 6.82 36.43
N ILE A 22 46.35 7.08 37.59
CA ILE A 22 45.74 6.77 38.90
C ILE A 22 44.42 7.52 39.08
N LEU A 23 44.39 8.83 38.80
CA LEU A 23 43.18 9.63 38.91
C LEU A 23 42.08 9.18 37.94
N THR A 24 42.43 8.76 36.72
CA THR A 24 41.43 8.26 35.76
C THR A 24 40.84 6.92 36.19
N GLU A 25 41.63 6.04 36.80
CA GLU A 25 41.14 4.77 37.33
C GLU A 25 40.24 4.96 38.55
N GLU A 26 40.63 5.81 39.50
CA GLU A 26 39.80 6.19 40.66
C GLU A 26 38.46 6.82 40.23
N MET A 27 38.50 7.70 39.24
CA MET A 27 37.31 8.29 38.60
C MET A 27 36.40 7.23 37.95
N ARG A 28 37.00 6.21 37.31
CA ARG A 28 36.28 5.08 36.69
C ARG A 28 35.59 4.24 37.76
N GLU A 29 36.29 3.88 38.83
CA GLU A 29 35.71 3.13 39.95
C GLU A 29 34.57 3.88 40.62
N MET A 30 34.73 5.19 40.83
CA MET A 30 33.70 6.02 41.45
C MET A 30 32.44 6.07 40.57
N ARG A 31 32.60 6.15 39.25
CA ARG A 31 31.50 6.09 38.28
C ARG A 31 30.76 4.75 38.35
N GLU A 32 31.48 3.62 38.43
CA GLU A 32 30.89 2.29 38.59
C GLU A 32 30.14 2.13 39.91
N LYS A 33 30.67 2.67 41.01
CA LYS A 33 30.00 2.64 42.31
C LYS A 33 28.71 3.49 42.31
N ILE A 34 28.68 4.59 41.56
CA ILE A 34 27.50 5.46 41.40
C ILE A 34 26.43 4.81 40.52
N SER A 35 26.82 4.11 39.44
CA SER A 35 25.88 3.42 38.54
C SER A 35 25.16 2.24 39.21
N GLY A 36 25.75 1.66 40.26
CA GLY A 36 25.16 0.56 41.04
C GLY A 36 24.12 0.97 42.09
N ILE A 37 23.88 2.26 42.33
CA ILE A 37 22.94 2.74 43.35
C ILE A 37 21.50 2.70 42.80
N PRO A 38 20.56 1.94 43.42
CA PRO A 38 19.16 1.91 42.98
C PRO A 38 18.52 3.31 43.01
N GLY A 39 17.99 3.76 41.87
CA GLY A 39 17.31 5.05 41.73
C GLY A 39 18.21 6.22 41.30
N VAL A 40 19.52 6.04 41.19
CA VAL A 40 20.41 7.01 40.55
C VAL A 40 20.32 6.83 39.04
N GLN A 41 19.98 7.90 38.32
CA GLN A 41 20.03 7.86 36.86
C GLN A 41 21.48 7.67 36.41
N PRO A 42 21.77 6.70 35.52
CA PRO A 42 23.08 6.59 34.91
C PRO A 42 23.51 7.95 34.34
N PRO A 43 24.82 8.27 34.37
CA PRO A 43 25.31 9.45 33.66
C PRO A 43 24.77 9.46 32.23
N LEU A 44 24.28 10.62 31.78
CA LEU A 44 23.85 10.81 30.41
C LEU A 44 24.95 10.29 29.48
N ASP A 45 24.57 9.43 28.53
CA ASP A 45 25.51 8.87 27.57
C ASP A 45 26.11 10.03 26.75
N VAL A 46 27.40 10.28 26.93
CA VAL A 46 28.09 11.38 26.25
C VAL A 46 28.52 10.85 24.90
N ALA A 47 27.91 11.37 23.83
CA ALA A 47 28.25 10.99 22.48
C ALA A 47 29.76 11.12 22.23
N SER A 48 30.38 10.04 21.75
CA SER A 48 31.78 10.05 21.33
C SER A 48 31.98 11.03 20.18
N GLN A 49 33.13 11.73 20.15
CA GLN A 49 33.48 12.62 19.05
C GLN A 49 33.53 11.91 17.69
N ALA A 50 33.72 10.59 17.67
CA ALA A 50 33.76 9.76 16.47
C ALA A 50 32.39 9.20 16.03
N CYS A 51 31.29 9.51 16.74
CA CYS A 51 29.99 8.89 16.46
C CYS A 51 29.41 9.24 15.09
N TYR A 52 29.90 10.31 14.44
CA TYR A 52 29.53 10.65 13.06
C TYR A 52 29.99 9.60 12.03
N ALA A 53 30.98 8.77 12.40
CA ALA A 53 31.51 7.70 11.56
C ALA A 53 30.83 6.35 11.83
N ASP A 54 29.92 6.29 12.81
CA ASP A 54 29.15 5.08 13.10
C ASP A 54 28.21 4.79 11.93
N SER A 55 28.37 3.60 11.36
CA SER A 55 27.59 3.14 10.23
C SER A 55 27.47 1.64 10.32
N PRO A 56 26.26 1.07 10.18
CA PRO A 56 26.09 -0.38 10.11
C PRO A 56 26.65 -0.96 8.81
N PHE A 57 27.06 -0.13 7.85
CA PHE A 57 27.54 -0.56 6.55
C PHE A 57 29.06 -0.63 6.48
N GLY A 58 29.57 -1.63 5.76
CA GLY A 58 30.98 -1.73 5.41
C GLY A 58 31.50 -0.49 4.66
N ARG A 59 32.80 -0.26 4.73
CA ARG A 59 33.47 0.92 4.14
C ARG A 59 33.18 1.11 2.66
N HIS A 60 33.10 0.02 1.89
CA HIS A 60 32.78 0.06 0.45
C HIS A 60 31.36 0.58 0.13
N ILE A 61 30.46 0.65 1.12
CA ILE A 61 29.15 1.31 0.99
C ILE A 61 29.19 2.71 1.59
N THR A 62 29.78 2.85 2.79
CA THR A 62 29.83 4.12 3.53
C THR A 62 30.63 5.19 2.79
N ASP A 63 31.77 4.82 2.19
CA ASP A 63 32.73 5.73 1.59
C ASP A 63 32.37 6.12 0.14
N VAL A 64 31.32 5.53 -0.43
CA VAL A 64 30.85 5.88 -1.79
C VAL A 64 30.27 7.29 -1.79
N GLU A 65 30.79 8.14 -2.67
CA GLU A 65 30.25 9.48 -2.89
C GLU A 65 28.84 9.41 -3.47
N LEU A 66 27.86 9.94 -2.73
CA LEU A 66 26.49 10.04 -3.21
C LEU A 66 26.40 11.10 -4.32
N PRO A 67 25.54 10.89 -5.33
CA PRO A 67 25.26 11.93 -6.33
C PRO A 67 24.80 13.23 -5.68
N ARG A 68 25.24 14.38 -6.18
CA ARG A 68 24.92 15.71 -5.61
C ARG A 68 23.42 16.02 -5.50
N LYS A 69 22.60 15.40 -6.35
CA LYS A 69 21.14 15.56 -6.38
C LYS A 69 20.41 14.33 -5.83
N PHE A 70 21.12 13.47 -5.10
CA PHE A 70 20.52 12.31 -4.48
C PHE A 70 19.54 12.77 -3.39
N ALA A 71 18.27 12.40 -3.56
CA ALA A 71 17.23 12.66 -2.59
C ALA A 71 16.80 11.35 -1.96
N ALA A 72 16.45 11.41 -0.67
CA ALA A 72 15.82 10.28 0.01
C ALA A 72 14.51 9.90 -0.70
N PRO A 73 14.19 8.60 -0.81
CA PRO A 73 12.92 8.15 -1.37
C PRO A 73 11.73 8.75 -0.61
N SER A 74 10.79 9.34 -1.36
CA SER A 74 9.52 9.80 -0.80
C SER A 74 8.53 8.65 -0.79
N MET A 75 8.36 8.02 0.37
CA MET A 75 7.41 6.93 0.59
C MET A 75 6.90 6.97 2.03
N ARG A 76 5.82 6.22 2.31
CA ARG A 76 5.32 6.08 3.68
C ARG A 76 6.45 5.46 4.54
N PRO A 77 6.81 6.05 5.69
CA PRO A 77 7.78 5.44 6.59
C PRO A 77 7.26 4.12 7.15
N PHE A 78 8.13 3.12 7.22
CA PHE A 78 7.84 1.84 7.86
C PHE A 78 8.05 1.95 9.36
N ASP A 79 7.01 1.66 10.15
CA ASP A 79 7.05 1.73 11.61
C ASP A 79 7.24 0.36 12.29
N GLY A 80 7.27 -0.72 11.51
CA GLY A 80 7.34 -2.09 12.02
C GLY A 80 6.03 -2.87 11.96
N THR A 81 4.91 -2.25 11.55
CA THR A 81 3.58 -2.89 11.64
C THR A 81 3.04 -3.42 10.32
N SER A 82 3.43 -2.83 9.18
CA SER A 82 3.01 -3.30 7.86
C SER A 82 3.86 -4.47 7.36
N ASP A 83 3.50 -5.03 6.21
CA ASP A 83 4.27 -6.11 5.60
C ASP A 83 5.68 -5.63 5.17
N PRO A 84 6.77 -6.26 5.65
CA PRO A 84 8.12 -5.83 5.32
C PRO A 84 8.51 -6.10 3.86
N ALA A 85 7.94 -7.13 3.21
CA ALA A 85 8.22 -7.42 1.81
C ALA A 85 7.58 -6.37 0.89
N GLU A 86 6.38 -5.90 1.22
CA GLU A 86 5.72 -4.80 0.52
C GLU A 86 6.55 -3.51 0.62
N HIS A 87 7.05 -3.16 1.81
CA HIS A 87 7.93 -2.01 2.01
C HIS A 87 9.20 -2.09 1.16
N VAL A 88 9.88 -3.25 1.17
CA VAL A 88 11.09 -3.48 0.36
C VAL A 88 10.78 -3.39 -1.13
N ALA A 89 9.63 -3.91 -1.59
CA ALA A 89 9.22 -3.82 -2.98
C ALA A 89 8.99 -2.36 -3.40
N GLN A 90 8.25 -1.58 -2.60
CA GLN A 90 8.02 -0.16 -2.87
C GLN A 90 9.33 0.63 -2.88
N TYR A 91 10.20 0.38 -1.90
CA TYR A 91 11.53 0.98 -1.82
C TYR A 91 12.36 0.73 -3.08
N LYS A 92 12.42 -0.52 -3.54
CA LYS A 92 13.14 -0.90 -4.77
C LYS A 92 12.60 -0.17 -5.99
N GLN A 93 11.27 -0.02 -6.12
CA GLN A 93 10.66 0.71 -7.24
C GLN A 93 11.02 2.21 -7.20
N GLN A 94 11.01 2.84 -6.03
CA GLN A 94 11.43 4.25 -5.88
C GLN A 94 12.91 4.45 -6.23
N MET A 95 13.77 3.53 -5.78
CA MET A 95 15.19 3.59 -6.10
C MET A 95 15.50 3.31 -7.58
N LEU A 96 14.66 2.53 -8.27
CA LEU A 96 14.82 2.25 -9.70
C LEU A 96 14.66 3.50 -10.57
N VAL A 97 13.74 4.40 -10.20
CA VAL A 97 13.50 5.65 -10.94
C VAL A 97 14.44 6.79 -10.53
N THR A 98 15.18 6.61 -9.44
CA THR A 98 16.15 7.60 -8.97
C THR A 98 17.39 7.57 -9.87
N SER A 99 17.80 8.74 -10.36
CA SER A 99 18.98 8.88 -11.22
C SER A 99 20.27 8.66 -10.44
N VAL A 100 20.71 7.40 -10.36
CA VAL A 100 21.97 6.97 -9.73
C VAL A 100 22.76 6.14 -10.74
N ARG A 101 24.07 6.37 -10.80
CA ARG A 101 24.97 5.55 -11.62
C ARG A 101 24.96 4.10 -11.15
N LEU A 102 25.15 3.16 -12.07
CA LEU A 102 25.02 1.73 -11.77
C LEU A 102 26.03 1.26 -10.72
N ASP A 103 27.26 1.77 -10.78
CA ASP A 103 28.36 1.50 -9.84
C ASP A 103 28.10 2.01 -8.42
N GLN A 104 27.22 3.00 -8.26
CA GLN A 104 26.88 3.60 -6.96
C GLN A 104 25.51 3.17 -6.43
N ARG A 105 24.73 2.46 -7.25
CA ARG A 105 23.31 2.16 -6.99
C ARG A 105 23.12 1.42 -5.68
N GLU A 106 23.90 0.36 -5.44
CA GLU A 106 23.75 -0.45 -4.23
C GLU A 106 24.08 0.35 -2.97
N ALA A 107 25.18 1.11 -2.98
CA ALA A 107 25.54 1.96 -1.85
C ALA A 107 24.48 3.01 -1.54
N CYS A 108 23.92 3.65 -2.58
CA CYS A 108 22.81 4.59 -2.43
C CYS A 108 21.55 3.92 -1.86
N MET A 109 21.23 2.70 -2.31
CA MET A 109 20.12 1.90 -1.78
C MET A 109 20.31 1.53 -0.30
N CYS A 110 21.51 1.08 0.08
CA CYS A 110 21.79 0.80 1.49
C CYS A 110 21.63 2.06 2.35
N ARG A 111 22.29 3.15 1.97
CA ARG A 111 22.34 4.38 2.76
C ARG A 111 21.00 5.10 2.86
N ALA A 112 20.18 5.07 1.81
CA ALA A 112 18.86 5.69 1.86
C ALA A 112 17.81 4.83 2.56
N PHE A 113 18.03 3.53 2.76
CA PHE A 113 17.01 2.66 3.36
C PHE A 113 16.57 3.15 4.74
N GLY A 114 17.51 3.55 5.60
CA GLY A 114 17.22 4.07 6.94
C GLY A 114 16.30 5.29 6.94
N THR A 115 16.33 6.12 5.89
CA THR A 115 15.46 7.30 5.76
C THR A 115 13.98 6.96 5.56
N THR A 116 13.69 5.69 5.24
CA THR A 116 12.33 5.19 5.00
C THR A 116 11.74 4.48 6.22
N LEU A 117 12.45 4.51 7.35
CA LEU A 117 12.05 3.86 8.60
C LEU A 117 11.62 4.90 9.64
N SER A 118 10.75 4.48 10.55
CA SER A 118 10.26 5.30 11.66
C SER A 118 10.01 4.44 12.90
N GLY A 119 9.86 5.07 14.06
CA GLY A 119 9.50 4.39 15.31
C GLY A 119 10.39 3.18 15.63
N PRO A 120 9.81 2.04 16.06
CA PRO A 120 10.56 0.82 16.37
C PRO A 120 11.49 0.33 15.25
N ALA A 121 11.11 0.53 13.99
CA ALA A 121 11.94 0.13 12.86
C ALA A 121 13.20 0.98 12.70
N LEU A 122 13.08 2.29 12.91
CA LEU A 122 14.24 3.17 12.93
C LEU A 122 15.15 2.86 14.13
N THR A 123 14.56 2.63 15.31
CA THR A 123 15.30 2.23 16.53
C THR A 123 16.09 0.94 16.29
N TRP A 124 15.50 -0.06 15.64
CA TRP A 124 16.23 -1.28 15.27
C TRP A 124 17.41 -0.97 14.35
N PHE A 125 17.21 -0.16 13.32
CA PHE A 125 18.23 0.14 12.32
C PHE A 125 19.45 0.87 12.91
N VAL A 126 19.23 1.85 13.79
CA VAL A 126 20.34 2.61 14.42
C VAL A 126 21.11 1.81 15.47
N ASN A 127 20.54 0.70 15.96
CA ASN A 127 21.19 -0.21 16.92
C ASN A 127 21.89 -1.41 16.24
N LEU A 128 21.97 -1.42 14.91
CA LEU A 128 22.71 -2.46 14.20
C LEU A 128 24.22 -2.32 14.48
N PRO A 129 24.97 -3.44 14.57
CA PRO A 129 26.42 -3.38 14.75
C PRO A 129 27.11 -2.61 13.61
N ASN A 130 28.12 -1.82 13.97
CA ASN A 130 28.95 -1.10 13.01
C ASN A 130 29.62 -2.05 12.01
N GLU A 131 29.70 -1.62 10.75
CA GLU A 131 30.36 -2.33 9.65
C GLU A 131 29.87 -3.77 9.41
N GLY A 132 28.66 -4.12 9.89
CA GLY A 132 28.10 -5.47 9.82
C GLY A 132 27.36 -5.82 8.52
N ILE A 133 27.06 -4.84 7.66
CA ILE A 133 26.27 -5.01 6.43
C ILE A 133 27.11 -4.70 5.21
N ASN A 134 27.30 -5.69 4.35
CA ASN A 134 28.17 -5.60 3.17
C ASN A 134 27.42 -5.55 1.85
N SER A 135 26.10 -5.75 1.85
CA SER A 135 25.29 -5.65 0.62
C SER A 135 23.85 -5.24 0.92
N PHE A 136 23.14 -4.78 -0.12
CA PHE A 136 21.72 -4.47 0.01
C PHE A 136 20.90 -5.74 0.28
N ALA A 137 21.35 -6.90 -0.24
CA ALA A 137 20.72 -8.18 0.04
C ALA A 137 20.82 -8.57 1.52
N GLU A 138 21.98 -8.38 2.15
CA GLU A 138 22.16 -8.60 3.59
C GLU A 138 21.24 -7.69 4.42
N LEU A 139 21.18 -6.40 4.08
CA LEU A 139 20.26 -5.46 4.73
C LEU A 139 18.81 -5.93 4.66
N VAL A 140 18.34 -6.29 3.46
CA VAL A 140 16.96 -6.76 3.24
C VAL A 140 16.69 -8.06 3.99
N ASN A 141 17.66 -8.98 4.07
CA ASN A 141 17.51 -10.22 4.82
C ASN A 141 17.42 -9.97 6.32
N LEU A 142 18.27 -9.09 6.87
CA LEU A 142 18.21 -8.67 8.27
C LEU A 142 16.87 -8.00 8.60
N PHE A 143 16.43 -7.09 7.75
CA PHE A 143 15.14 -6.40 7.89
C PHE A 143 13.96 -7.37 7.87
N ASN A 144 13.88 -8.25 6.88
CA ASN A 144 12.82 -9.25 6.79
C ASN A 144 12.83 -10.22 7.98
N ARG A 145 14.01 -10.58 8.49
CA ARG A 145 14.14 -11.43 9.68
C ARG A 145 13.66 -10.72 10.94
N GLN A 146 14.00 -9.44 11.10
CA GLN A 146 13.59 -8.63 12.25
C GLN A 146 12.08 -8.46 12.31
N PHE A 147 11.44 -8.12 11.18
CA PHE A 147 10.01 -7.83 11.11
C PHE A 147 9.19 -9.01 10.58
N ALA A 148 9.70 -10.24 10.74
CA ALA A 148 9.05 -11.44 10.24
C ALA A 148 7.64 -11.66 10.81
N SER A 149 7.40 -11.21 12.05
CA SER A 149 6.09 -11.28 12.71
C SER A 149 5.04 -10.34 12.10
N SER A 150 5.46 -9.28 11.40
CA SER A 150 4.57 -8.33 10.74
C SER A 150 4.24 -8.72 9.30
N ARG A 151 4.78 -9.85 8.82
CA ARG A 151 4.46 -10.38 7.49
C ARG A 151 2.98 -10.73 7.39
N ALA A 152 2.34 -10.23 6.33
CA ALA A 152 1.04 -10.70 5.95
C ALA A 152 1.14 -12.19 5.56
N LEU A 153 0.16 -12.98 5.99
CA LEU A 153 0.04 -14.35 5.52
C LEU A 153 -0.21 -14.35 4.01
N GLU A 154 0.59 -15.12 3.28
CA GLU A 154 0.40 -15.28 1.84
C GLU A 154 -0.99 -15.87 1.58
N LYS A 155 -1.82 -15.13 0.84
CA LYS A 155 -3.15 -15.62 0.44
C LYS A 155 -3.00 -16.78 -0.53
N GLN A 156 -3.83 -17.80 -0.32
CA GLN A 156 -3.92 -18.95 -1.19
C GLN A 156 -5.08 -18.80 -2.17
N THR A 157 -5.03 -19.53 -3.29
CA THR A 157 -6.14 -19.52 -4.27
C THR A 157 -7.46 -19.95 -3.64
N SER A 158 -7.43 -20.85 -2.64
CA SER A 158 -8.59 -21.29 -1.87
C SER A 158 -9.26 -20.17 -1.06
N ASP A 159 -8.56 -19.09 -0.70
CA ASP A 159 -9.16 -17.96 0.01
C ASP A 159 -10.23 -17.24 -0.84
N LEU A 160 -10.18 -17.39 -2.17
CA LEU A 160 -11.19 -16.83 -3.07
C LEU A 160 -12.59 -17.40 -2.84
N TYR A 161 -12.73 -18.60 -2.27
CA TYR A 161 -14.04 -19.14 -1.90
C TYR A 161 -14.75 -18.31 -0.82
N ARG A 162 -14.03 -17.46 -0.09
CA ARG A 162 -14.61 -16.55 0.90
C ARG A 162 -15.25 -15.31 0.25
N VAL A 163 -14.96 -15.05 -1.03
CA VAL A 163 -15.53 -13.93 -1.77
C VAL A 163 -16.84 -14.37 -2.39
N VAL A 164 -17.94 -14.07 -1.70
CA VAL A 164 -19.30 -14.38 -2.16
C VAL A 164 -20.07 -13.09 -2.44
N GLN A 165 -20.84 -13.08 -3.51
CA GLN A 165 -21.77 -12.03 -3.91
C GLN A 165 -22.89 -11.92 -2.87
N ARG A 166 -23.10 -10.73 -2.34
CA ARG A 166 -24.18 -10.46 -1.39
C ARG A 166 -25.49 -10.24 -2.15
N ARG A 167 -26.63 -10.56 -1.51
CA ARG A 167 -27.97 -10.41 -2.15
C ARG A 167 -28.26 -8.99 -2.67
N ASN A 168 -27.72 -7.96 -2.02
CA ASN A 168 -27.94 -6.56 -2.37
C ASN A 168 -26.74 -5.94 -3.10
N GLU A 169 -25.85 -6.77 -3.64
CA GLU A 169 -24.64 -6.33 -4.31
C GLU A 169 -24.73 -6.58 -5.82
N SER A 170 -24.42 -5.54 -6.59
CA SER A 170 -24.38 -5.65 -8.05
C SER A 170 -23.30 -6.63 -8.52
N LEU A 171 -23.49 -7.22 -9.70
CA LEU A 171 -22.47 -8.10 -10.27
C LEU A 171 -21.13 -7.36 -10.47
N ARG A 172 -21.18 -6.05 -10.76
CA ARG A 172 -20.02 -5.19 -10.93
C ARG A 172 -19.19 -5.08 -9.66
N ASP A 173 -19.85 -4.84 -8.52
CA ASP A 173 -19.18 -4.71 -7.23
C ASP A 173 -18.59 -6.03 -6.78
N TYR A 174 -19.31 -7.14 -7.00
CA TYR A 174 -18.80 -8.48 -6.74
C TYR A 174 -17.53 -8.77 -7.56
N LEU A 175 -17.59 -8.57 -8.89
CA LEU A 175 -16.45 -8.79 -9.78
C LEU A 175 -15.25 -7.92 -9.35
N HIS A 176 -15.50 -6.68 -8.94
CA HIS A 176 -14.45 -5.78 -8.44
C HIS A 176 -13.79 -6.33 -7.17
N ARG A 177 -14.58 -6.77 -6.17
CA ARG A 177 -14.04 -7.37 -4.93
C ARG A 177 -13.27 -8.67 -5.20
N PHE A 178 -13.82 -9.53 -6.06
CA PHE A 178 -13.17 -10.78 -6.43
C PHE A 178 -11.82 -10.53 -7.11
N ASN A 179 -11.76 -9.60 -8.07
CA ASN A 179 -10.51 -9.24 -8.74
C ASN A 179 -9.50 -8.61 -7.79
N LYS A 180 -9.94 -7.79 -6.83
CA LYS A 180 -9.08 -7.22 -5.79
C LYS A 180 -8.38 -8.30 -4.96
N ASP A 181 -9.13 -9.33 -4.53
CA ASP A 181 -8.53 -10.44 -3.77
C ASP A 181 -7.68 -11.34 -4.66
N LYS A 182 -8.10 -11.61 -5.90
CA LYS A 182 -7.33 -12.40 -6.88
C LYS A 182 -5.94 -11.80 -7.15
N VAL A 183 -5.85 -10.48 -7.32
CA VAL A 183 -4.56 -9.80 -7.59
C VAL A 183 -3.57 -9.94 -6.43
N SER A 184 -4.06 -10.08 -5.20
CA SER A 184 -3.20 -10.28 -4.02
C SER A 184 -2.66 -11.70 -3.84
N ILE A 185 -2.94 -12.63 -4.77
CA ILE A 185 -2.50 -14.03 -4.72
C ILE A 185 -1.36 -14.26 -5.73
N PRO A 186 -0.10 -14.44 -5.30
CA PRO A 186 1.06 -14.53 -6.20
C PRO A 186 1.04 -15.70 -7.19
N ARG A 187 0.41 -16.82 -6.82
CA ARG A 187 0.30 -18.05 -7.64
C ARG A 187 -1.14 -18.50 -7.72
N CYS A 188 -1.96 -17.69 -8.37
CA CYS A 188 -3.39 -17.94 -8.52
C CYS A 188 -3.65 -19.13 -9.49
N TYR A 189 -4.24 -20.22 -8.98
CA TYR A 189 -4.51 -21.42 -9.78
C TYR A 189 -5.85 -21.32 -10.52
N VAL A 190 -5.78 -21.18 -11.85
CA VAL A 190 -6.92 -20.83 -12.71
C VAL A 190 -8.17 -21.70 -12.49
N PRO A 191 -8.11 -23.05 -12.44
CA PRO A 191 -9.30 -23.86 -12.22
C PRO A 191 -10.01 -23.56 -10.89
N THR A 192 -9.26 -23.40 -9.80
CA THR A 192 -9.83 -23.03 -8.49
C THR A 192 -10.37 -21.62 -8.49
N THR A 193 -9.73 -20.69 -9.20
CA THR A 193 -10.23 -19.31 -9.35
C THR A 193 -11.57 -19.27 -10.07
N ILE A 194 -11.71 -20.02 -11.18
CA ILE A 194 -12.96 -20.11 -11.94
C ILE A 194 -14.06 -20.74 -11.08
N GLU A 195 -13.76 -21.83 -10.39
CA GLU A 195 -14.73 -22.51 -9.53
C GLU A 195 -15.13 -21.63 -8.34
N ALA A 196 -14.19 -20.98 -7.66
CA ALA A 196 -14.48 -20.05 -6.57
C ALA A 196 -15.33 -18.86 -7.05
N PHE A 197 -15.04 -18.29 -8.23
CA PHE A 197 -15.85 -17.22 -8.80
C PHE A 197 -17.28 -17.67 -9.07
N ARG A 198 -17.45 -18.86 -9.67
CA ARG A 198 -18.76 -19.44 -9.96
C ARG A 198 -19.54 -19.71 -8.68
N GLN A 199 -18.92 -20.35 -7.69
CA GLN A 199 -19.54 -20.67 -6.40
C GLN A 199 -19.84 -19.43 -5.54
N GLY A 200 -19.11 -18.34 -5.76
CA GLY A 200 -19.37 -17.07 -5.09
C GLY A 200 -20.54 -16.28 -5.67
N LEU A 201 -21.04 -16.60 -6.87
CA LEU A 201 -22.21 -15.92 -7.46
C LEU A 201 -23.50 -16.31 -6.74
N LEU A 202 -24.53 -15.46 -6.85
CA LEU A 202 -25.88 -15.83 -6.40
C LEU A 202 -26.41 -17.01 -7.22
N GLU A 203 -26.96 -18.03 -6.54
CA GLU A 203 -27.44 -19.29 -7.15
C GLU A 203 -28.53 -19.09 -8.22
N ASP A 204 -29.32 -18.02 -8.08
CA ASP A 204 -30.38 -17.66 -9.00
C ASP A 204 -29.92 -16.75 -10.15
N SER A 205 -28.67 -16.27 -10.11
CA SER A 205 -28.14 -15.39 -11.15
C SER A 205 -28.00 -16.09 -12.51
N GLU A 206 -28.26 -15.35 -13.59
CA GLU A 206 -28.12 -15.86 -14.94
C GLU A 206 -26.66 -16.22 -15.27
N LEU A 207 -25.70 -15.44 -14.78
CA LEU A 207 -24.28 -15.72 -14.96
C LEU A 207 -23.87 -17.03 -14.27
N TYR A 208 -24.37 -17.34 -13.07
CA TYR A 208 -24.10 -18.62 -12.41
C TYR A 208 -24.58 -19.79 -13.28
N ARG A 209 -25.80 -19.69 -13.83
CA ARG A 209 -26.38 -20.70 -14.71
C ARG A 209 -25.57 -20.85 -16.00
N GLU A 210 -25.16 -19.74 -16.61
CA GLU A 210 -24.36 -19.71 -17.83
C GLU A 210 -23.00 -20.39 -17.63
N LEU A 211 -22.29 -20.05 -16.55
CA LEU A 211 -20.98 -20.64 -16.22
C LEU A 211 -21.09 -22.12 -15.84
N THR A 212 -22.23 -22.55 -15.31
CA THR A 212 -22.49 -23.96 -14.99
C THR A 212 -22.78 -24.78 -16.26
N LYS A 213 -23.57 -24.23 -17.20
CA LYS A 213 -23.88 -24.90 -18.47
C LYS A 213 -22.69 -24.93 -19.42
N TYR A 214 -21.91 -23.85 -19.44
CA TYR A 214 -20.80 -23.66 -20.36
C TYR A 214 -19.53 -23.28 -19.58
N PRO A 215 -18.85 -24.27 -18.96
CA PRO A 215 -17.63 -24.04 -18.20
C PRO A 215 -16.55 -23.33 -19.01
N SER A 216 -15.96 -22.30 -18.43
CA SER A 216 -14.85 -21.55 -19.03
C SER A 216 -13.50 -22.23 -18.75
N ARG A 217 -12.54 -22.11 -19.67
CA ARG A 217 -11.18 -22.65 -19.52
C ARG A 217 -10.18 -21.63 -18.99
N SER A 218 -10.48 -20.35 -19.13
CA SER A 218 -9.66 -19.23 -18.69
C SER A 218 -10.48 -18.29 -17.79
N PHE A 219 -9.80 -17.52 -16.95
CA PHE A 219 -10.50 -16.53 -16.13
C PHE A 219 -10.88 -15.30 -16.97
N GLU A 220 -10.16 -15.04 -18.06
CA GLU A 220 -10.44 -14.02 -19.05
C GLU A 220 -11.82 -14.24 -19.69
N ASP A 221 -12.17 -15.50 -20.02
CA ASP A 221 -13.50 -15.85 -20.54
C ASP A 221 -14.61 -15.61 -19.50
N VAL A 222 -14.35 -15.97 -18.24
CA VAL A 222 -15.28 -15.71 -17.12
C VAL A 222 -15.51 -14.20 -16.97
N GLN A 223 -14.44 -13.42 -17.00
CA GLN A 223 -14.50 -11.97 -16.88
C GLN A 223 -15.25 -11.34 -18.07
N ALA A 224 -15.03 -11.81 -19.28
CA ALA A 224 -15.76 -11.35 -20.47
C ALA A 224 -17.26 -11.61 -20.36
N LYS A 225 -17.66 -12.82 -19.93
CA LYS A 225 -19.07 -13.15 -19.65
C LYS A 225 -19.64 -12.25 -18.56
N ALA A 226 -18.93 -12.08 -17.43
CA ALA A 226 -19.38 -11.23 -16.35
C ALA A 226 -19.61 -9.78 -16.80
N LEU A 227 -18.70 -9.22 -17.60
CA LEU A 227 -18.85 -7.87 -18.18
C LEU A 227 -20.06 -7.76 -19.12
N ALA A 228 -20.36 -8.79 -19.90
CA ALA A 228 -21.55 -8.82 -20.75
C ALA A 228 -22.84 -8.78 -19.91
N PHE A 229 -22.91 -9.55 -18.82
CA PHE A 229 -24.04 -9.54 -17.90
C PHE A 229 -24.16 -8.22 -17.12
N ILE A 230 -23.04 -7.61 -16.71
CA ILE A 230 -23.05 -6.28 -16.09
C ILE A 230 -23.67 -5.25 -17.04
N ARG A 231 -23.29 -5.26 -18.31
CA ARG A 231 -23.85 -4.36 -19.32
C ARG A 231 -25.36 -4.57 -19.50
N LEU A 232 -25.82 -5.82 -19.47
CA LEU A 232 -27.25 -6.14 -19.52
C LEU A 232 -27.99 -5.64 -18.27
N GLU A 233 -27.45 -5.88 -17.07
CA GLU A 233 -28.03 -5.41 -15.81
C GLU A 233 -28.17 -3.87 -15.78
N GLU A 234 -27.13 -3.16 -16.23
CA GLU A 234 -27.10 -1.69 -16.31
C GLU A 234 -28.13 -1.15 -17.34
N ASP A 235 -28.26 -1.76 -18.53
CA ASP A 235 -29.27 -1.38 -19.53
C ASP A 235 -30.70 -1.61 -19.03
N LEU A 236 -30.96 -2.76 -18.40
CA LEU A 236 -32.26 -3.05 -17.80
C LEU A 236 -32.57 -2.04 -16.69
N ARG A 237 -31.63 -1.76 -15.79
CA ARG A 237 -31.83 -0.80 -14.70
C ARG A 237 -32.13 0.62 -15.23
N ALA A 238 -31.45 1.04 -16.30
CA ALA A 238 -31.73 2.32 -16.95
C ALA A 238 -33.16 2.38 -17.51
N ARG A 239 -33.63 1.32 -18.18
CA ARG A 239 -35.01 1.26 -18.71
C ARG A 239 -36.06 1.28 -17.60
N HIS A 240 -35.85 0.54 -16.52
CA HIS A 240 -36.79 0.51 -15.39
C HIS A 240 -36.81 1.85 -14.62
N GLY A 241 -35.66 2.52 -14.47
CA GLY A 241 -35.60 3.87 -13.87
C GLY A 241 -36.30 4.95 -14.70
N HIS A 242 -36.39 4.79 -16.02
CA HIS A 242 -37.17 5.69 -16.89
C HIS A 242 -38.69 5.54 -16.70
N ILE A 243 -39.17 4.34 -16.39
CA ILE A 243 -40.61 4.08 -16.22
C ILE A 243 -41.14 4.71 -14.92
N GLU A 244 -40.33 4.76 -13.86
CA GLU A 244 -40.71 5.39 -12.59
C GLU A 244 -40.80 6.93 -12.68
N HIS A 245 -40.07 7.56 -13.60
CA HIS A 245 -40.10 9.02 -13.81
C HIS A 245 -41.26 9.51 -14.70
N GLU A 246 -41.80 8.69 -15.61
CA GLU A 246 -42.95 9.06 -16.46
C GLU A 246 -44.33 8.72 -15.84
N GLY A 247 -44.38 7.89 -14.79
CA GLY A 247 -45.63 7.52 -14.09
C GLY A 247 -46.23 8.61 -13.18
N GLY A 248 -45.59 9.79 -13.06
CA GLY A 248 -45.90 10.81 -12.06
C GLY A 248 -46.68 12.04 -12.53
N HIS A 249 -47.28 12.05 -13.73
CA HIS A 249 -48.08 13.19 -14.22
C HIS A 249 -49.49 12.80 -14.69
N GLY A 250 -50.24 12.14 -13.81
CA GLY A 250 -51.70 12.08 -13.90
C GLY A 250 -52.34 13.34 -13.29
N LYS A 251 -52.40 14.45 -14.04
CA LYS A 251 -53.32 15.55 -13.67
C LYS A 251 -54.72 15.19 -14.14
N SER A 252 -55.55 14.91 -13.14
CA SER A 252 -56.99 14.80 -13.17
C SER A 252 -57.61 16.12 -13.64
N GLU A 253 -58.43 16.06 -14.68
CA GLU A 253 -59.44 17.09 -14.95
C GLU A 253 -60.76 16.40 -15.29
N SER A 254 -61.69 16.42 -14.33
CA SER A 254 -63.05 15.91 -14.48
C SER A 254 -63.94 16.93 -15.20
N PRO A 255 -64.98 16.48 -15.92
CA PRO A 255 -65.75 17.30 -16.86
C PRO A 255 -66.85 18.08 -16.15
N ARG A 256 -67.00 19.38 -16.48
CA ARG A 256 -68.18 20.18 -16.09
C ARG A 256 -69.08 20.41 -17.31
N ARG A 257 -70.33 19.95 -17.21
CA ARG A 257 -71.45 20.23 -18.13
C ARG A 257 -72.34 21.34 -17.54
N HIS A 258 -72.89 22.16 -18.45
CA HIS A 258 -74.09 23.04 -18.44
C HIS A 258 -73.73 24.32 -19.21
N ASP A 259 -74.48 24.88 -20.17
CA ASP A 259 -75.88 24.73 -20.56
C ASP A 259 -76.08 25.13 -22.04
N CYS A 260 -77.14 24.59 -22.66
CA CYS A 260 -77.59 24.89 -24.02
C CYS A 260 -78.36 26.23 -24.09
N LYS A 261 -78.16 27.07 -25.14
CA LYS A 261 -79.24 27.88 -25.77
C LYS A 261 -78.99 28.20 -27.26
N HIS A 262 -79.90 27.66 -28.08
CA HIS A 262 -80.53 28.18 -29.32
C HIS A 262 -79.77 28.51 -30.62
N GLY A 263 -80.25 27.89 -31.72
CA GLY A 263 -80.21 28.43 -33.10
C GLY A 263 -80.08 27.38 -34.23
N ARG A 264 -81.16 26.71 -34.64
CA ARG A 264 -81.29 25.90 -35.88
C ARG A 264 -81.44 26.82 -37.14
N PRO A 265 -81.51 26.35 -38.41
CA PRO A 265 -81.32 24.98 -38.98
C PRO A 265 -80.46 24.88 -40.27
N TYR A 266 -80.11 23.64 -40.63
CA TYR A 266 -79.94 23.00 -41.97
C TYR A 266 -79.69 23.83 -43.25
N SER A 267 -78.66 23.40 -44.00
CA SER A 267 -78.68 23.31 -45.48
C SER A 267 -77.79 22.15 -45.97
N ARG A 268 -78.39 21.21 -46.70
CA ARG A 268 -77.75 20.22 -47.62
C ARG A 268 -78.13 20.68 -49.03
N PRO A 269 -77.28 20.60 -50.08
CA PRO A 269 -77.16 19.38 -50.90
C PRO A 269 -75.74 19.31 -51.57
N ASP A 270 -75.33 18.44 -52.48
CA ASP A 270 -75.87 17.28 -53.20
C ASP A 270 -74.67 16.44 -53.72
N GLU A 271 -74.93 15.17 -54.01
CA GLU A 271 -74.01 14.28 -54.75
C GLU A 271 -73.95 14.64 -56.25
N ARG A 272 -72.79 14.38 -56.90
CA ARG A 272 -72.66 13.83 -58.26
C ARG A 272 -71.16 13.58 -58.55
N VAL A 273 -70.72 12.32 -58.63
CA VAL A 273 -70.77 11.40 -59.79
C VAL A 273 -69.52 11.55 -60.69
N VAL A 274 -68.66 10.52 -60.59
CA VAL A 274 -68.09 9.69 -61.69
C VAL A 274 -66.85 10.17 -62.46
N THR A 275 -65.79 9.36 -62.29
CA THR A 275 -64.71 8.90 -63.20
C THR A 275 -64.07 9.85 -64.21
N SER A 276 -62.75 9.84 -64.31
CA SER A 276 -62.04 9.11 -65.39
C SER A 276 -60.51 9.19 -65.27
N MET A 277 -59.91 8.06 -65.63
CA MET A 277 -58.50 7.81 -65.97
C MET A 277 -57.93 8.78 -67.00
N THR A 278 -56.64 9.11 -66.88
CA THR A 278 -55.57 9.11 -67.92
C THR A 278 -54.37 9.90 -67.35
N ARG A 279 -53.09 9.59 -67.53
CA ARG A 279 -52.34 8.56 -68.25
C ARG A 279 -50.97 8.49 -67.58
#